data_AF-A0A1M7L0F0-F1
#
_entry.id   AF-A0A1M7L0F0-F1
#
_cell.length_a   1.000
_cell.length_b   1.000
_cell.length_c   1.000
_cell.angle_alpha   90.00
_cell.angle_beta   90.00
_cell.angle_gamma   90.00
#
_symmetry.space_group_name_H-M   'P 1'
#
loop_
_entity.id
_entity.type
_entity.pdbx_description
1 polymer ?
#
loop_
_entity_poly.entity_id
_entity_poly.type
_entity_poly.pdbx_seq_one_letter_code
_entity_poly.pdbx_strand_id
1 'polypeptide(L)' 'MWAELPEGLSSAKLFQMALQENVAFVPGNPFYTKEGDVRTLRLNYTNSDATMIEEGIKRLGKVITTYKGSIE' A
#
# COMPACT_ATOMS: atom_id res chain seq x y z
N MET A 1 -10.93 -0.86 -4.72
CA MET A 1 -11.08 -0.85 -3.25
C MET A 1 -10.21 0.25 -2.66
N TRP A 2 -10.69 0.94 -1.63
CA TRP A 2 -9.94 1.95 -0.89
C TRP A 2 -9.58 1.38 0.48
N ALA A 3 -8.34 1.56 0.91
CA ALA A 3 -7.84 1.05 2.18
C ALA A 3 -7.05 2.13 2.93
N GLU A 4 -6.96 1.97 4.24
CA GLU A 4 -6.30 2.91 5.13
C GLU A 4 -5.30 2.14 6.02
N LEU A 5 -4.06 2.63 6.05
CA LEU A 5 -2.97 2.06 6.84
C LEU A 5 -3.10 2.45 8.32
N PRO A 6 -2.43 1.71 9.22
CA PRO A 6 -2.20 2.14 10.59
C PRO A 6 -1.69 3.58 10.71
N GLU A 7 -1.96 4.21 11.85
CA GLU A 7 -1.44 5.55 12.15
C GLU A 7 0.09 5.60 12.08
N GLY A 8 0.64 6.74 11.66
CA GLY A 8 2.08 6.96 11.50
C GLY A 8 2.68 6.43 10.18
N LEU A 9 1.93 5.66 9.39
CA LEU A 9 2.42 5.12 8.12
C LEU A 9 2.07 6.00 6.91
N SER A 10 3.06 6.17 6.03
CA SER A 10 2.93 6.84 4.73
C SER A 10 2.56 5.85 3.63
N SER A 11 1.49 6.12 2.88
CA SER A 11 1.15 5.32 1.70
C SER A 11 2.20 5.45 0.58
N ALA A 12 2.85 6.61 0.46
CA ALA A 12 3.90 6.85 -0.53
C ALA A 12 5.19 6.08 -0.19
N LYS A 13 5.61 6.06 1.08
CA LYS A 13 6.77 5.25 1.51
C LYS A 13 6.47 3.76 1.39
N LEU A 14 5.28 3.33 1.81
CA LEU A 14 4.85 1.94 1.64
C LEU A 14 4.91 1.52 0.17
N PHE A 15 4.50 2.38 -0.75
CA PHE A 15 4.55 2.09 -2.19
C PHE A 15 5.97 1.82 -2.67
N GLN A 16 6.96 2.61 -2.25
CA GLN A 16 8.36 2.37 -2.60
C GLN A 16 8.86 1.01 -2.09
N MET A 17 8.47 0.62 -0.87
CA MET A 17 8.81 -0.69 -0.31
C MET A 17 8.09 -1.83 -1.02
N ALA A 18 6.81 -1.66 -1.35
CA ALA A 18 5.99 -2.66 -2.03
C ALA A 18 6.48 -2.95 -3.45
N LEU A 19 7.00 -1.93 -4.16
CA LEU A 19 7.61 -2.11 -5.48
C LEU A 19 8.79 -3.09 -5.44
N GLN A 20 9.58 -3.10 -4.36
CA GLN A 20 10.71 -4.05 -4.19
C GLN A 20 10.23 -5.50 -4.05
N GLU A 21 8.99 -5.72 -3.64
CA GLU A 21 8.36 -7.03 -3.51
C GLU A 21 7.44 -7.34 -4.73
N ASN A 22 7.57 -6.58 -5.83
CA ASN A 22 6.75 -6.69 -7.03
C ASN A 22 5.25 -6.49 -6.78
N VAL A 23 4.88 -5.58 -5.87
CA VAL A 23 3.50 -5.18 -5.64
C VAL A 23 3.33 -3.70 -5.97
N ALA A 24 2.42 -3.39 -6.88
CA ALA A 24 2.06 -2.02 -7.24
C ALA A 24 0.62 -1.70 -6.80
N PHE A 25 0.43 -0.50 -6.25
CA PHE A 25 -0.87 0.09 -5.94
C PHE A 25 -0.80 1.60 -6.15
N VAL A 26 -1.92 2.32 -6.01
CA VAL A 26 -1.88 3.79 -6.12
C VAL A 26 -1.90 4.42 -4.72
N PRO A 27 -0.88 5.19 -4.33
CA PRO A 27 -0.91 6.00 -3.10
C PRO A 27 -2.11 6.95 -3.09
N GLY A 28 -2.61 7.29 -1.92
CA GLY A 28 -3.80 8.12 -1.81
C GLY A 28 -3.58 9.59 -2.14
N ASN A 29 -2.33 10.09 -2.08
CA ASN A 29 -2.02 11.52 -2.16
C ASN A 29 -2.66 12.23 -3.36
N PRO A 30 -2.66 11.68 -4.60
CA PRO A 30 -3.26 12.33 -5.75
C PRO A 30 -4.78 12.51 -5.69
N PHE A 31 -5.46 11.89 -4.73
CA PHE A 31 -6.92 11.95 -4.55
C PHE A 31 -7.37 12.98 -3.50
N TYR A 32 -6.44 13.68 -2.85
CA TYR A 32 -6.74 14.72 -1.87
C TYR A 32 -6.34 16.10 -2.41
N THR A 33 -7.18 17.11 -2.17
CA THR A 33 -6.90 18.50 -2.57
C THR A 33 -5.86 19.17 -1.68
N LYS A 34 -5.72 18.70 -0.45
CA LYS A 34 -4.73 19.17 0.50
C LYS A 34 -3.45 18.36 0.35
N GLU A 35 -2.32 19.06 0.19
CA GLU A 35 -1.00 18.43 0.26
C GLU A 35 -0.75 17.85 1.65
N GLY A 36 -0.19 16.64 1.66
CA GLY A 36 0.12 15.94 2.90
C GLY A 36 0.48 14.50 2.65
N ASP A 37 1.12 13.90 3.65
CA ASP A 37 1.35 12.48 3.68
C ASP A 37 0.07 11.78 4.16
N VAL A 38 -0.50 10.93 3.33
CA VAL A 38 -1.74 10.23 3.63
C VAL A 38 -1.47 8.76 3.85
N ARG A 39 -2.25 8.17 4.74
CA ARG A 39 -2.18 6.75 5.07
C ARG A 39 -3.11 5.88 4.20
N THR A 40 -3.76 6.46 3.20
CA THR A 40 -4.73 5.76 2.34
C THR A 40 -4.13 5.29 1.03
N LEU A 41 -4.65 4.21 0.45
CA LEU A 41 -4.25 3.69 -0.86
C LEU A 41 -5.42 3.09 -1.65
N ARG A 42 -5.28 3.06 -2.98
CA ARG A 42 -6.24 2.42 -3.90
C ARG A 42 -5.70 1.09 -4.40
N LEU A 43 -6.46 0.03 -4.16
CA LEU A 43 -6.24 -1.30 -4.71
C LEU A 43 -7.18 -1.55 -5.90
N ASN A 44 -6.62 -1.96 -7.04
CA ASN A 44 -7.36 -2.44 -8.20
C ASN A 44 -7.23 -3.97 -8.26
N TYR A 45 -8.35 -4.66 -8.50
CA TYR A 45 -8.42 -6.12 -8.61
C TYR A 45 -8.97 -6.57 -9.97
N THR A 46 -9.28 -5.64 -10.88
CA THR A 46 -9.96 -5.97 -12.14
C THR A 46 -9.03 -6.57 -13.19
N ASN A 47 -7.71 -6.38 -13.03
CA ASN A 47 -6.69 -6.85 -13.98
C ASN A 47 -5.95 -8.12 -13.52
N SER A 48 -6.16 -8.56 -12.28
CA SER A 48 -5.41 -9.67 -11.68
C SER A 48 -6.34 -10.87 -11.46
N ASP A 49 -5.84 -12.08 -11.73
CA ASP A 49 -6.55 -13.30 -11.34
C ASP A 49 -6.47 -13.56 -9.83
N ALA A 50 -7.23 -14.55 -9.35
CA ALA A 50 -7.32 -14.86 -7.92
C ALA A 50 -5.97 -15.22 -7.30
N THR A 51 -5.13 -16.00 -8.01
CA THR A 51 -3.82 -16.44 -7.51
C THR A 51 -2.86 -15.26 -7.38
N MET A 52 -2.85 -14.35 -8.36
CA MET A 52 -2.05 -13.13 -8.32
C MET A 52 -2.54 -12.18 -7.22
N ILE A 53 -3.85 -12.09 -6.99
CA ILE A 53 -4.42 -11.30 -5.89
C ILE A 53 -3.95 -11.86 -4.55
N GLU A 54 -4.06 -13.17 -4.31
CA GLU A 54 -3.63 -13.81 -3.06
C GLU A 54 -2.15 -13.54 -2.77
N GLU A 55 -1.28 -13.77 -3.74
CA GLU A 55 0.16 -13.55 -3.59
C GLU A 55 0.48 -12.05 -3.39
N GLY A 56 -0.16 -11.17 -4.16
CA GLY A 56 0.02 -9.72 -4.04
C GLY A 56 -0.39 -9.19 -2.66
N ILE A 57 -1.52 -9.65 -2.12
CA ILE A 57 -1.98 -9.26 -0.79
C ILE A 57 -1.06 -9.82 0.31
N LYS A 58 -0.58 -11.07 0.16
CA LYS A 58 0.39 -11.66 1.10
C LYS A 58 1.68 -10.86 1.19
N ARG A 59 2.24 -10.48 0.03
CA ARG A 59 3.44 -9.61 -0.04
C ARG A 59 3.18 -8.23 0.54
N LEU A 60 2.04 -7.61 0.21
CA LEU A 60 1.66 -6.31 0.76
C LEU A 60 1.57 -6.36 2.29
N GLY A 61 0.96 -7.39 2.86
CA GLY A 61 0.89 -7.59 4.31
C GLY A 61 2.26 -7.72 4.98
N LYS A 62 3.19 -8.45 4.37
CA LYS A 62 4.59 -8.54 4.81
C LYS A 62 5.24 -7.16 4.85
N VAL A 63 5.11 -6.38 3.77
CA VAL A 63 5.70 -5.03 3.67
C VAL A 63 5.13 -4.08 4.73
N ILE A 64 3.80 -4.10 4.94
CA ILE A 64 3.14 -3.29 5.97
C ILE A 64 3.69 -3.64 7.36
N THR A 65 3.86 -4.93 7.66
CA THR A 65 4.38 -5.40 8.95
C THR A 65 5.82 -4.93 9.17
N THR A 66 6.69 -5.10 8.16
CA THR A 66 8.08 -4.62 8.20
C THR A 66 8.14 -3.11 8.36
N TYR A 67 7.31 -2.36 7.62
CA TYR A 67 7.30 -0.90 7.72
C TYR A 67 6.87 -0.44 9.12
N LYS A 68 5.82 -1.03 9.68
CA LYS A 68 5.37 -0.75 11.05
C LYS A 68 6.47 -1.01 12.10
N GLY A 69 7.19 -2.12 12.00
CA GLY A 69 8.29 -2.43 12.92
C GLY A 69 9.51 -1.51 12.79
N SER A 70 9.64 -0.74 11.70
CA SER A 70 10.74 0.21 11.50
C SER A 70 10.51 1.59 12.14
N ILE A 71 9.28 1.87 12.59
CA ILE A 71 8.90 3.14 13.22
C ILE A 71 8.54 3.01 14.71
N GLU A 72 8.59 1.78 15.25
CA GLU A 72 8.50 1.46 16.68
C GLU A 72 9.90 1.42 17.30
#